data_AF-A0A388TH92-F1
#
_entry.id   AF-A0A388TH92-F1
#
_cell.length_a   1.000
_cell.length_b   1.000
_cell.length_c   1.000
_cell.angle_alpha   90.00
_cell.angle_beta   90.00
_cell.angle_gamma   90.00
#
_symmetry.space_group_name_H-M   'P 1'
#
loop_
_entity.id
_entity.type
_entity.pdbx_description
1 polymer ?
#
loop_
_entity_poly.entity_id
_entity_poly.type
_entity_poly.pdbx_seq_one_letter_code
_entity_poly.pdbx_strand_id
1 'polypeptide(L)' 'MRKLSISSKYTIEDIHKIREWNYERRKNMSLREIVEDTKAGAKQFMSLLAAVRTKTKAA' A
#
# COMPACT_ATOMS: atom_id res chain seq x y z
N MET A 1 11.97 -6.86 -8.69
CA MET A 1 10.91 -7.40 -7.81
C MET A 1 9.67 -7.62 -8.69
N ARG A 2 9.07 -8.82 -8.70
CA ARG A 2 7.89 -9.10 -9.55
C ARG A 2 6.73 -8.18 -9.14
N LYS A 3 6.00 -7.66 -10.13
CA LYS A 3 4.80 -6.84 -9.91
C LYS A 3 3.74 -7.71 -9.22
N LEU A 4 3.24 -7.26 -8.07
CA LEU A 4 2.18 -7.95 -7.33
C LEU A 4 0.90 -7.95 -8.18
N SER A 5 0.36 -9.14 -8.48
CA SER A 5 -0.88 -9.32 -9.22
C SER A 5 -1.98 -9.75 -8.24
N ILE A 6 -2.98 -8.89 -8.09
CA ILE A 6 -4.11 -9.08 -7.18
C ILE A 6 -5.36 -9.32 -8.01
N SER A 7 -6.11 -10.38 -7.68
CA SER A 7 -7.38 -10.64 -8.37
C SER A 7 -8.42 -9.56 -8.07
N SER A 8 -9.35 -9.34 -9.00
CA SER A 8 -10.48 -8.42 -8.78
C SER A 8 -11.43 -8.89 -7.66
N LYS A 9 -11.37 -10.17 -7.27
CA LYS A 9 -12.20 -10.75 -6.22
C LYS A 9 -11.58 -10.63 -4.82
N TYR A 10 -10.33 -10.18 -4.70
CA TYR A 10 -9.60 -9.98 -3.45
C TYR A 10 -9.75 -11.16 -2.47
N THR A 11 -9.22 -12.31 -2.89
CA THR A 11 -9.32 -13.59 -2.19
C THR A 11 -8.31 -13.73 -1.04
N ILE A 12 -8.43 -14.79 -0.24
CA ILE A 12 -7.44 -15.12 0.81
C ILE A 12 -6.04 -15.30 0.21
N GLU A 13 -5.95 -15.91 -0.97
CA GLU A 13 -4.68 -16.08 -1.67
C GLU A 13 -4.04 -14.74 -2.04
N ASP A 14 -4.85 -13.73 -2.40
CA ASP A 14 -4.36 -12.38 -2.64
C ASP A 14 -3.77 -11.75 -1.36
N ILE A 15 -4.38 -12.01 -0.19
CA ILE A 15 -3.86 -11.56 1.11
C ILE A 15 -2.49 -12.21 1.41
N HIS A 16 -2.35 -13.51 1.14
CA HIS A 16 -1.07 -14.20 1.31
C HIS A 16 0.03 -13.61 0.41
N LYS A 17 -0.28 -13.37 -0.87
CA LYS A 17 0.64 -12.71 -1.80
C LYS A 17 1.05 -11.31 -1.34
N ILE A 18 0.11 -10.52 -0.82
CA ILE A 18 0.40 -9.18 -0.27
C ILE A 18 1.35 -9.30 0.93
N ARG A 19 1.10 -10.25 1.84
CA ARG A 19 1.93 -10.47 3.03
C ARG A 19 3.34 -10.91 2.65
N GLU A 20 3.46 -11.88 1.75
CA GLU A 20 4.76 -12.35 1.25
C GLU A 20 5.53 -11.22 0.57
N TRP A 21 4.87 -10.47 -0.32
CA TRP A 21 5.49 -9.33 -0.99
C TRP A 21 5.98 -8.25 0.00
N ASN A 22 5.17 -7.92 1.01
CA ASN A 22 5.55 -6.96 2.04
C ASN A 22 6.73 -7.46 2.87
N TYR A 23 6.74 -8.75 3.25
CA TYR A 23 7.85 -9.36 3.96
C TYR A 23 9.12 -9.28 3.12
N GLU A 24 9.10 -9.77 1.89
CA GLU A 24 10.26 -9.78 1.00
C GLU A 24 10.82 -8.38 0.73
N ARG A 25 9.95 -7.37 0.66
CA ARG A 25 10.34 -5.98 0.48
C ARG A 25 10.97 -5.35 1.71
N ARG A 26 10.55 -5.76 2.92
CA ARG A 26 10.97 -5.14 4.18
C ARG A 26 11.96 -5.97 5.01
N LYS A 27 12.23 -7.23 4.64
CA LYS A 27 13.01 -8.18 5.46
C LYS A 27 14.43 -7.71 5.83
N ASN A 28 15.02 -6.85 4.99
CA ASN A 28 16.37 -6.31 5.19
C ASN A 28 16.37 -4.83 5.60
N MET A 29 15.20 -4.23 5.85
CA MET A 29 15.10 -2.84 6.26
C MET A 29 15.33 -2.71 7.76
N SER A 30 16.07 -1.67 8.16
CA SER A 30 16.12 -1.20 9.53
C SER A 30 14.77 -0.61 9.96
N LEU A 31 14.56 -0.48 11.28
CA LEU A 31 13.35 0.15 11.82
C LEU A 31 13.16 1.58 11.29
N ARG A 32 14.25 2.33 11.13
CA ARG A 32 14.19 3.69 10.57
C ARG A 32 13.70 3.68 9.12
N GLU A 33 14.18 2.76 8.30
CA GLU A 33 13.75 2.63 6.91
C GLU A 33 12.28 2.18 6.83
N ILE A 34 11.82 1.30 7.71
CA ILE A 34 10.40 0.90 7.79
C ILE A 34 9.50 2.11 8.12
N VAL A 35 9.94 2.98 9.03
CA VAL A 35 9.20 4.21 9.37
C VAL A 35 9.10 5.13 8.17
N GLU A 36 10.21 5.39 7.47
CA GLU A 36 10.22 6.27 6.30
C GLU A 36 9.41 5.67 5.13
N ASP A 37 9.52 4.37 4.88
CA ASP A 37 8.68 3.65 3.91
C ASP A 37 7.18 3.81 4.21
N THR A 38 6.82 3.67 5.49
CA THR A 38 5.42 3.80 5.92
C THR A 38 4.91 5.23 5.75
N LYS A 39 5.71 6.25 6.08
CA LYS A 39 5.36 7.66 5.84
C LYS A 39 5.16 7.96 4.35
N ALA A 40 6.03 7.42 3.49
CA ALA A 40 5.94 7.60 2.05
C ALA A 40 4.63 7.04 1.48
N GLY A 41 4.25 5.82 1.91
CA GLY A 41 2.96 5.21 1.54
C GLY A 41 1.75 6.00 2.07
N ALA A 42 1.81 6.44 3.32
CA ALA A 42 0.75 7.23 3.94
C ALA A 42 0.49 8.55 3.18
N LYS A 43 1.55 9.22 2.72
CA LYS A 43 1.42 10.46 1.93
C LYS A 43 0.59 10.25 0.66
N GLN A 44 0.81 9.15 -0.07
CA GLN A 44 0.04 8.82 -1.27
C GLN A 44 -1.44 8.56 -0.94
N PHE A 45 -1.70 7.79 0.11
CA PHE A 45 -3.06 7.52 0.57
C PHE A 45 -3.80 8.80 0.96
N MET A 46 -3.15 9.70 1.72
CA MET A 46 -3.76 10.96 2.12
C MET A 46 -4.10 11.86 0.92
N SER A 47 -3.27 11.89 -0.12
CA SER A 47 -3.57 12.60 -1.37
C SER A 47 -4.80 12.02 -2.07
N LEU A 48 -4.94 10.69 -2.13
CA LEU A 48 -6.12 10.03 -2.70
C LEU A 48 -7.38 10.35 -1.89
N LEU A 49 -7.29 10.31 -0.56
CA LEU A 49 -8.40 10.63 0.33
C LEU A 49 -8.86 12.09 0.18
N ALA A 50 -7.91 13.02 0.07
CA ALA A 50 -8.21 14.42 -0.18
C ALA A 50 -8.93 14.61 -1.53
N ALA A 51 -8.47 13.93 -2.59
CA ALA A 51 -9.08 13.99 -3.92
C ALA A 51 -10.51 13.44 -3.95
N VAL A 52 -10.80 12.39 -3.18
CA VAL A 52 -12.17 11.89 -3.01
C VAL A 52 -13.03 12.94 -2.29
N ARG A 53 -12.52 13.53 -1.20
CA ARG A 53 -13.25 14.53 -0.42
C ARG A 53 -13.56 15.81 -1.21
N THR A 54 -12.68 16.26 -2.10
CA THR A 54 -12.95 17.44 -2.94
C THR A 54 -14.00 17.14 -4.01
N LYS A 55 -13.97 15.95 -4.61
CA LYS A 55 -15.01 15.52 -5.57
C LYS A 55 -16.39 15.42 -4.93
N THR A 56 -16.48 14.93 -3.69
CA THR A 56 -17.75 14.87 -2.94
C THR A 56 -18.31 16.25 -2.60
N LYS A 57 -17.48 17.29 -2.51
CA LYS A 57 -17.95 18.66 -2.23
C LYS A 57 -18.38 19.45 -3.47
N ALA A 58 -18.02 18.98 -4.67
CA ALA A 58 -18.31 19.63 -5.95
C ALA A 58 -19.47 18.99 -6.71
N ALA A 59 -20.05 17.91 -6.17
CA ALA A 59 -21.25 17.23 -6.65
C ALA A 59 -22.42 17.55 -5.72
#